data_AF-E1R476-F1
#
_entry.id   AF-E1R476-F1
#
_cell.length_a   1.000
_cell.length_b   1.000
_cell.length_c   1.000
_cell.angle_alpha   90.00
_cell.angle_beta   90.00
_cell.angle_gamma   90.00
#
_symmetry.space_group_name_H-M   'P 1'
#
loop_
_entity.id
_entity.type
_entity.pdbx_description
1 polymer ?
#
loop_
_entity_poly.entity_id
_entity_poly.type
_entity_poly.pdbx_seq_one_letter_code
_entity_poly.pdbx_strand_id
1 'polypeptide(L)'
;MKAMGTAVSGRIEHCLVSSRRIRDLRNPLFSVNYLDREIRKDNSDHVRQTVQFARNTGNMMERLEVYRFYHNFMKPYRIRGKGDERGLTHGQVAGIDGEKVAWQLRSLCTQRRFFLRNQPMSPSSRELWLKGVQTALRWKADYLPSYAWA
;
A
#
# COMPACT_ATOMS: atom_id res chain seq x y z
N MET A 1 0.65 0.80 -33.77
CA MET A 1 -0.20 -0.29 -33.26
C MET A 1 -0.46 -0.08 -31.78
N LYS A 2 -1.61 0.48 -31.40
CA LYS A 2 -2.04 0.68 -30.01
C LYS A 2 -3.03 -0.42 -29.64
N ALA A 3 -2.65 -1.34 -28.76
CA ALA A 3 -3.62 -2.13 -28.02
C ALA A 3 -3.99 -1.33 -26.77
N MET A 4 -5.04 -0.50 -26.87
CA MET A 4 -5.64 0.13 -25.69
C MET A 4 -6.52 -0.90 -24.99
N GLY A 5 -6.31 -1.00 -23.67
CA GLY A 5 -6.87 -2.03 -22.81
C GLY A 5 -8.39 -2.09 -22.80
N THR A 6 -8.87 -3.28 -22.47
CA THR A 6 -10.26 -3.62 -22.15
C THR A 6 -10.92 -2.53 -21.32
N ALA A 7 -11.88 -1.83 -21.92
CA ALA A 7 -12.71 -0.85 -21.24
C ALA A 7 -13.51 -1.55 -20.13
N VAL A 8 -13.26 -1.17 -18.89
CA VAL A 8 -14.11 -1.55 -17.77
C VAL A 8 -15.44 -0.82 -17.97
N SER A 9 -16.44 -1.53 -18.48
CA SER A 9 -17.83 -1.07 -18.51
C SER A 9 -18.34 -1.00 -17.08
N GLY A 10 -18.46 0.21 -16.53
CA GLY A 10 -19.01 0.45 -15.19
C GLY A 10 -19.44 1.90 -15.02
N ARG A 11 -20.44 2.14 -14.17
CA ARG A 11 -20.86 3.49 -13.79
C ARG A 11 -19.91 4.00 -12.70
N ILE A 12 -19.16 5.05 -12.99
CA ILE A 12 -18.35 5.75 -11.99
C ILE A 12 -19.25 6.81 -11.35
N GLU A 13 -19.53 6.67 -10.06
CA GLU A 13 -20.23 7.69 -9.29
C GLU A 13 -19.20 8.57 -8.57
N HIS A 14 -19.21 9.86 -8.89
CA HIS A 14 -18.36 10.83 -8.21
C HIS A 14 -19.04 11.27 -6.91
N CYS A 15 -18.51 10.80 -5.77
CA CYS A 15 -19.00 11.15 -4.45
C CYS A 15 -18.17 12.27 -3.83
N LEU A 16 -18.78 13.43 -3.59
CA LEU A 16 -18.16 14.54 -2.89
C LEU A 16 -18.51 14.51 -1.40
N VAL A 17 -17.49 14.50 -0.54
CA VAL A 17 -17.65 14.58 0.92
C VAL A 17 -17.05 15.89 1.40
N SER A 18 -17.86 16.73 2.05
CA SER A 18 -17.40 18.01 2.59
C SER A 18 -16.27 17.80 3.61
N SER A 19 -15.21 18.60 3.49
CA SER A 19 -14.06 18.59 4.41
C SER A 19 -14.39 19.03 5.84
N ARG A 20 -15.55 19.68 6.03
CA ARG A 20 -16.07 20.11 7.34
C ARG A 20 -16.77 18.99 8.10
N ARG A 21 -17.08 17.87 7.43
CA ARG A 21 -17.70 16.72 8.12
C ARG A 21 -16.75 16.13 9.14
N ILE A 22 -17.32 15.63 10.22
CA ILE A 22 -16.59 14.94 11.28
C ILE A 22 -15.88 13.71 10.67
N ARG A 23 -14.63 13.49 11.08
CA ARG A 23 -13.81 12.34 10.65
C ARG A 23 -14.03 11.17 11.61
N ASP A 24 -15.23 10.60 11.58
CA ASP A 24 -15.59 9.40 12.33
C ASP A 24 -15.67 8.16 11.43
N LEU A 25 -16.01 7.01 12.01
CA LEU A 25 -16.18 5.74 11.28
C LEU A 25 -17.32 5.76 10.26
N ARG A 26 -18.26 6.72 10.37
CA ARG A 26 -19.41 6.87 9.47
C ARG A 26 -19.06 7.71 8.25
N ASN A 27 -17.92 8.39 8.26
CA ASN A 27 -17.42 9.16 7.14
C ASN A 27 -17.03 8.21 5.99
N PRO A 28 -17.55 8.39 4.75
CA PRO A 28 -17.15 7.56 3.60
C PRO A 28 -15.64 7.60 3.30
N LEU A 29 -14.95 8.67 3.72
CA LEU A 29 -13.51 8.83 3.61
C LEU A 29 -12.74 8.30 4.82
N PHE A 30 -13.39 7.58 5.75
CA PHE A 30 -12.75 7.10 6.98
C PHE A 30 -11.49 6.29 6.70
N SER A 31 -11.55 5.33 5.78
CA SER A 31 -10.42 4.45 5.43
C SER A 31 -9.20 5.25 4.96
N VAL A 32 -9.41 6.22 4.09
CA VAL A 32 -8.37 7.09 3.55
C VAL A 32 -7.81 8.02 4.63
N ASN A 33 -8.68 8.66 5.41
CA ASN A 33 -8.26 9.55 6.50
C ASN A 33 -7.52 8.80 7.61
N TYR A 34 -7.94 7.57 7.90
CA TYR A 34 -7.30 6.71 8.88
C TYR A 34 -5.89 6.34 8.41
N LEU A 35 -5.77 5.84 7.18
CA LEU A 35 -4.47 5.43 6.64
C LEU A 35 -3.50 6.62 6.51
N ASP A 36 -3.98 7.78 6.04
CA ASP A 36 -3.17 9.01 5.97
C ASP A 36 -2.62 9.40 7.36
N ARG A 37 -3.47 9.35 8.40
CA ARG A 37 -3.04 9.62 9.77
C ARG A 37 -1.96 8.65 10.22
N GLU A 38 -2.14 7.35 9.95
CA GLU A 38 -1.18 6.32 10.35
C GLU A 38 0.15 6.46 9.59
N ILE A 39 0.13 6.79 8.29
CA ILE A 39 1.33 7.05 7.49
C ILE A 39 2.10 8.25 8.05
N ARG A 40 1.41 9.36 8.35
CA ARG A 40 2.05 10.57 8.91
C ARG A 40 2.60 10.37 10.30
N LYS A 41 2.11 9.36 11.03
CA LYS A 41 2.61 9.00 12.35
C LYS A 41 3.82 8.07 12.25
N ASP A 42 3.73 7.04 11.42
CA ASP A 42 4.67 5.93 11.42
C ASP A 42 5.82 6.10 10.40
N ASN A 43 5.67 6.96 9.38
CA ASN A 43 6.69 7.18 8.33
C ASN A 43 7.22 8.62 8.32
N SER A 44 8.53 8.76 8.58
CA SER A 44 9.23 10.06 8.71
C SER A 44 9.01 10.99 7.52
N ASP A 45 8.94 10.43 6.32
CA ASP A 45 8.88 11.17 5.05
C ASP A 45 7.51 11.85 4.83
N HIS A 46 6.55 11.62 5.73
CA HIS A 46 5.19 12.18 5.66
C HIS A 46 4.84 13.02 6.90
N VAL A 47 5.72 13.13 7.90
CA VAL A 47 5.42 13.83 9.16
C VAL A 47 5.34 15.35 8.95
N ARG A 48 6.28 15.94 8.20
CA ARG A 48 6.36 17.39 7.95
C ARG A 48 6.58 17.69 6.48
N GLN A 49 5.56 18.28 5.86
CA GLN A 49 5.54 18.62 4.43
C GLN A 49 6.71 19.52 3.99
N THR A 50 7.27 20.33 4.89
CA THR A 50 8.30 21.33 4.55
C THR A 50 9.74 20.86 4.77
N VAL A 51 9.98 19.87 5.63
CA VAL A 51 11.35 19.53 6.09
C VAL A 51 11.68 18.04 5.90
N GLN A 52 10.68 17.17 5.94
CA GLN A 52 10.89 15.73 5.86
C GLN A 52 10.22 15.21 4.59
N PHE A 53 10.97 15.28 3.49
CA PHE A 53 10.61 14.68 2.22
C PHE A 53 11.67 13.65 1.82
N ALA A 54 11.22 12.58 1.15
CA ALA A 54 12.14 11.61 0.61
C ALA A 54 12.95 12.21 -0.55
N ARG A 55 14.26 11.98 -0.56
CA ARG A 55 15.15 12.38 -1.67
C ARG A 55 14.94 11.53 -2.94
N ASN A 56 14.26 10.39 -2.80
CA ASN A 56 13.95 9.46 -3.87
C ASN A 56 12.51 8.98 -3.71
N THR A 57 11.67 9.28 -4.71
CA THR A 57 10.24 8.95 -4.69
C THR A 57 10.01 7.44 -4.77
N GLY A 58 10.80 6.71 -5.58
CA GLY A 58 10.69 5.26 -5.68
C GLY A 58 10.94 4.56 -4.34
N ASN A 59 12.01 4.92 -3.64
CA ASN A 59 12.34 4.35 -2.32
C ASN A 59 11.29 4.69 -1.26
N MET A 60 10.71 5.90 -1.32
CA MET A 60 9.60 6.30 -0.45
C MET A 60 8.37 5.43 -0.68
N MET A 61 8.00 5.23 -1.95
CA MET A 61 6.85 4.42 -2.32
C MET A 61 7.05 2.94 -2.00
N GLU A 62 8.27 2.41 -2.15
CA GLU A 62 8.61 1.05 -1.70
C GLU A 62 8.46 0.88 -0.19
N ARG A 63 8.95 1.86 0.59
CA ARG A 63 8.74 1.86 2.04
C ARG A 63 7.26 1.88 2.38
N LEU A 64 6.46 2.64 1.63
CA LEU A 64 5.02 2.69 1.81
C LEU A 64 4.37 1.33 1.50
N GLU A 65 4.80 0.60 0.47
CA GLU A 65 4.30 -0.75 0.18
C GLU A 65 4.62 -1.74 1.30
N VAL A 66 5.86 -1.71 1.81
CA VAL A 66 6.25 -2.52 2.99
C VAL A 66 5.40 -2.15 4.21
N TYR A 67 5.17 -0.85 4.43
CA TYR A 67 4.31 -0.38 5.50
C TYR A 67 2.87 -0.86 5.34
N ARG A 68 2.28 -0.77 4.14
CA ARG A 68 0.93 -1.26 3.86
C ARG A 68 0.81 -2.75 4.17
N PHE A 69 1.81 -3.54 3.78
CA PHE A 69 1.86 -4.96 4.10
C PHE A 69 1.92 -5.19 5.61
N TYR A 70 2.86 -4.55 6.31
CA TYR A 70 3.01 -4.65 7.77
C TYR A 70 1.73 -4.22 8.51
N HIS A 71 1.16 -3.08 8.15
CA HIS A 71 -0.04 -2.52 8.76
C HIS A 71 -1.24 -3.48 8.62
N ASN A 72 -1.40 -4.09 7.44
CA ASN A 72 -2.55 -4.97 7.20
C ASN A 72 -2.38 -6.37 7.81
N PHE A 73 -1.18 -6.93 7.80
CA PHE A 73 -0.99 -8.37 8.07
C PHE A 73 -0.13 -8.71 9.29
N MET A 74 0.52 -7.72 9.92
CA MET A 74 1.38 -7.96 11.09
C MET A 74 1.00 -7.09 12.29
N LYS A 75 0.64 -5.83 12.06
CA LYS A 75 0.22 -4.91 13.12
C LYS A 75 -1.12 -5.38 13.71
N PRO A 76 -1.22 -5.57 15.03
CA PRO A 76 -2.51 -5.84 15.67
C PRO A 76 -3.48 -4.70 15.43
N TYR A 77 -4.74 -5.02 15.12
CA TYR A 77 -5.82 -4.07 14.89
C TYR A 77 -6.01 -3.12 16.08
N ARG A 78 -5.89 -3.65 17.30
CA ARG A 78 -5.96 -2.89 18.56
C ARG A 78 -4.86 -3.33 19.51
N ILE A 79 -4.00 -2.38 19.92
CA ILE A 79 -2.90 -2.63 20.87
C ILE A 79 -3.41 -3.18 22.22
N ARG A 80 -4.59 -2.72 22.66
CA ARG A 80 -5.26 -3.19 23.89
C ARG A 80 -6.57 -3.93 23.58
N GLY A 81 -6.60 -4.69 22.49
CA GLY A 81 -7.77 -5.50 22.12
C GLY A 81 -8.16 -6.44 23.26
N LYS A 82 -9.47 -6.59 23.49
CA LYS A 82 -10.04 -7.51 24.48
C LYS A 82 -10.77 -8.64 23.76
N GLY A 83 -10.82 -9.82 24.38
CA GLY A 83 -11.54 -10.98 23.85
C GLY A 83 -11.06 -11.36 22.45
N ASP A 84 -12.01 -11.59 21.54
CA ASP A 84 -11.79 -12.08 20.18
C ASP A 84 -11.04 -11.09 19.28
N GLU A 85 -10.97 -9.81 19.64
CA GLU A 85 -10.17 -8.82 18.91
C GLU A 85 -8.67 -8.91 19.21
N ARG A 86 -8.28 -9.67 20.24
CA ARG A 86 -6.90 -9.78 20.68
C ARG A 86 -6.08 -10.58 19.68
N GLY A 87 -5.14 -9.90 19.02
CA GLY A 87 -4.24 -10.53 18.05
C GLY A 87 -4.78 -10.57 16.62
N LEU A 88 -6.00 -10.08 16.38
CA LEU A 88 -6.48 -9.85 15.02
C LEU A 88 -5.68 -8.73 14.35
N THR A 89 -5.39 -8.90 13.07
CA THR A 89 -4.76 -7.90 12.22
C THR A 89 -5.81 -7.07 11.47
N HIS A 90 -5.41 -5.91 10.94
CA HIS A 90 -6.31 -5.06 10.14
C HIS A 90 -6.91 -5.80 8.93
N GLY A 91 -6.13 -6.66 8.27
CA GLY A 91 -6.58 -7.49 7.15
C GLY A 91 -7.63 -8.52 7.56
N GLN A 92 -7.46 -9.16 8.72
CA GLN A 92 -8.46 -10.12 9.24
C GLN A 92 -9.77 -9.43 9.59
N VAL A 93 -9.73 -8.24 10.20
CA VAL A 93 -10.93 -7.44 10.48
C VAL A 93 -11.62 -6.99 9.20
N ALA A 94 -10.86 -6.78 8.12
CA ALA A 94 -11.41 -6.49 6.79
C ALA A 94 -12.00 -7.73 6.09
N GLY A 95 -11.98 -8.91 6.72
CA GLY A 95 -12.55 -10.15 6.19
C GLY A 95 -11.57 -11.04 5.43
N ILE A 96 -10.25 -10.77 5.50
CA ILE A 96 -9.25 -11.66 4.91
C ILE A 96 -9.02 -12.85 5.83
N ASP A 97 -9.07 -14.05 5.27
CA ASP A 97 -8.80 -15.30 5.99
C ASP A 97 -7.40 -15.28 6.64
N GLY A 98 -7.38 -15.46 7.97
CA GLY A 98 -6.17 -15.48 8.79
C GLY A 98 -5.25 -16.66 8.51
N GLU A 99 -5.79 -17.83 8.17
CA GLU A 99 -4.97 -19.00 7.87
C GLU A 99 -4.19 -18.80 6.58
N LYS A 100 -4.86 -18.26 5.56
CA LYS A 100 -4.23 -17.85 4.31
C LYS A 100 -3.14 -16.82 4.56
N VAL A 101 -3.39 -15.79 5.37
CA VAL A 101 -2.36 -14.79 5.73
C VAL A 101 -1.16 -15.46 6.41
N ALA A 102 -1.39 -16.30 7.41
CA ALA A 102 -0.33 -16.98 8.13
C ALA A 102 0.52 -17.89 7.23
N TRP A 103 -0.11 -18.59 6.28
CA TRP A 103 0.61 -19.42 5.29
C TRP A 103 1.48 -18.58 4.35
N GLN A 104 0.96 -17.45 3.87
CA GLN A 104 1.70 -16.52 3.03
C GLN A 104 2.89 -15.91 3.78
N LEU A 105 2.71 -15.56 5.06
CA LEU A 105 3.77 -15.01 5.91
C LEU A 105 4.92 -16.01 6.13
N ARG A 106 4.62 -17.29 6.37
CA ARG A 106 5.67 -18.33 6.55
C ARG A 106 6.57 -18.51 5.33
N SER A 107 6.02 -18.26 4.14
CA SER A 107 6.72 -18.46 2.88
C SER A 107 7.37 -17.19 2.33
N LEU A 108 7.10 -16.02 2.92
CA LEU A 108 7.50 -14.72 2.37
C LEU A 108 9.00 -14.59 2.09
N CYS A 109 9.84 -15.04 3.02
CA CYS A 109 11.30 -14.93 2.93
C CYS A 109 11.97 -16.15 2.29
N THR A 110 11.27 -17.28 2.19
CA THR A 110 11.81 -18.56 1.71
C THR A 110 11.45 -18.81 0.27
N GLN A 111 10.16 -18.69 -0.05
CA GLN A 111 9.68 -18.60 -1.41
C GLN A 111 9.92 -17.15 -1.81
N ARG A 112 11.01 -16.90 -2.53
CA ARG A 112 11.17 -15.62 -3.20
C ARG A 112 10.07 -15.53 -4.25
N ARG A 113 8.91 -15.04 -3.82
CA ARG A 113 7.80 -14.57 -4.66
C ARG A 113 8.25 -13.29 -5.36
N PHE A 114 9.44 -13.32 -5.97
CA PHE A 114 9.65 -12.58 -7.19
C PHE A 114 8.46 -12.96 -8.05
N PHE A 115 7.83 -11.97 -8.63
CA PHE A 115 6.67 -12.17 -9.47
C PHE A 115 7.07 -13.10 -10.60
N LEU A 116 6.96 -14.42 -10.37
CA LEU A 116 6.77 -15.40 -11.41
C LEU A 116 5.71 -14.76 -12.26
N ARG A 117 6.07 -14.52 -13.52
CA ARG A 117 5.39 -13.88 -14.66
C ARG A 117 3.85 -13.97 -14.74
N ASN A 118 3.22 -14.73 -13.84
CA ASN A 118 1.86 -15.21 -13.80
C ASN A 118 1.02 -14.65 -12.63
N GLN A 119 1.56 -13.82 -11.73
CA GLN A 119 0.75 -13.16 -10.69
C GLN A 119 0.29 -11.78 -11.18
N PRO A 120 -1.03 -11.49 -11.20
CA PRO A 120 -1.52 -10.19 -11.64
C PRO A 120 -1.09 -9.11 -10.64
N MET A 121 -0.34 -8.13 -11.13
CA MET A 121 0.07 -6.95 -10.37
C MET A 121 -0.71 -5.73 -10.87
N SER A 122 -1.11 -4.85 -9.95
CA SER A 122 -1.70 -3.57 -10.35
C SER A 122 -0.70 -2.77 -11.19
N PRO A 123 -1.16 -1.96 -12.17
CA PRO A 123 -0.25 -1.14 -12.97
C PRO A 123 0.69 -0.28 -12.13
N SER A 124 0.19 0.34 -11.05
CA SER A 124 0.98 1.17 -10.14
C SER A 124 2.02 0.38 -9.36
N SER A 125 1.66 -0.83 -8.90
CA SER A 125 2.64 -1.71 -8.22
C SER A 125 3.73 -2.17 -9.18
N ARG A 126 3.41 -2.41 -10.46
CA ARG A 126 4.39 -2.78 -11.49
C ARG A 126 5.31 -1.62 -11.82
N GLU A 127 4.77 -0.42 -11.94
CA GLU A 127 5.54 0.81 -12.11
C GLU A 127 6.54 1.01 -10.97
N LEU A 128 6.10 0.80 -9.73
CA LEU A 128 6.98 0.89 -8.57
C LEU A 128 8.07 -0.20 -8.57
N TRP A 129 7.70 -1.46 -8.84
CA TRP A 129 8.64 -2.59 -8.92
C TRP A 129 9.77 -2.34 -9.94
N LEU A 130 9.40 -1.80 -11.10
CA LEU A 130 10.35 -1.47 -12.16
C LEU A 130 11.05 -0.13 -11.95
N LYS A 131 10.95 0.48 -10.76
CA LYS A 131 11.52 1.79 -10.43
C LYS A 131 11.12 2.89 -11.42
N GLY A 132 9.91 2.79 -11.98
CA GLY A 132 9.36 3.73 -12.95
C GLY A 132 8.89 5.06 -12.34
N VAL A 133 8.74 5.13 -11.02
CA VAL A 133 8.32 6.34 -10.32
C VAL A 133 9.43 7.39 -10.37
N GLN A 134 9.21 8.44 -11.16
CA GLN A 134 10.19 9.50 -11.34
C GLN A 134 10.38 10.30 -10.06
N THR A 135 11.65 10.50 -9.67
CA THR A 135 12.01 11.46 -8.63
C THR A 135 12.07 12.86 -9.24
N ALA A 136 11.38 13.82 -8.63
CA ALA A 136 11.41 15.20 -9.09
C ALA A 136 12.85 15.74 -9.17
N LEU A 137 13.14 16.56 -10.18
CA LEU A 137 14.47 17.12 -10.45
C LEU A 137 15.56 16.09 -10.79
N ARG A 138 15.20 14.82 -10.98
CA ARG A 138 16.11 13.75 -11.38
C ARG A 138 15.81 13.29 -12.81
N TRP A 139 16.86 13.31 -13.62
CA TRP A 139 16.79 13.07 -15.07
C TRP A 139 17.22 11.65 -15.43
N LYS A 140 17.97 10.99 -14.54
CA LYS A 140 18.43 9.63 -14.69
C LYS A 140 17.50 8.67 -13.95
N ALA A 141 17.13 7.58 -14.60
CA ALA A 141 16.40 6.48 -14.00
C ALA A 141 17.15 5.90 -12.79
N ASP A 142 16.40 5.33 -11.85
CA ASP A 142 16.96 4.61 -10.73
C ASP A 142 17.56 3.28 -11.16
N TYR A 143 18.52 2.79 -10.36
CA TYR A 143 19.10 1.47 -10.59
C TYR A 143 18.03 0.40 -10.41
N LEU A 144 17.81 -0.40 -11.46
CA LEU A 144 16.91 -1.53 -11.46
C LEU A 144 17.74 -2.82 -11.40
N PRO A 145 17.65 -3.62 -10.33
CA PRO A 145 18.37 -4.88 -10.23
C PRO A 145 17.98 -5.85 -11.35
N SER A 146 18.92 -6.68 -11.79
CA SER A 146 18.69 -7.66 -12.86
C SER A 146 17.54 -8.62 -12.58
N TYR A 147 17.35 -9.02 -11.32
CA TYR A 147 16.25 -9.90 -10.91
C TYR A 147 14.86 -9.27 -11.05
N ALA A 148 14.76 -7.95 -11.16
CA ALA A 148 13.47 -7.26 -11.31
C ALA A 148 12.93 -7.33 -12.76
N TRP A 149 13.81 -7.65 -13.72
CA TRP A 149 13.46 -7.86 -15.14
C TRP A 149 12.94 -9.26 -15.46
N ALA A 150 13.27 -10.25 -14.62
CA ALA A 150 12.96 -11.68 -14.84
C ALA A 150 11.47 -11.98 -14.61
#